data_AF-A0AAU5LTX8-F1
#
_entry.id   AF-A0AAU5LTX8-F1
#
_cell.length_a   1.000
_cell.length_b   1.000
_cell.length_c   1.000
_cell.angle_alpha   90.00
_cell.angle_beta   90.00
_cell.angle_gamma   90.00
#
_symmetry.space_group_name_H-M   'P 1'
#
loop_
_entity.id
_entity.type
_entity.pdbx_description
1 polymer ?
#
loop_
_entity_poly.entity_id
_entity_poly.type
_entity_poly.pdbx_seq_one_letter_code
_entity_poly.pdbx_strand_id
1 'polypeptide(L)'
;MARSRSTTGLAALLGLSGVLHFVKPEPYVRIVPRQLPRKKELVYVSGVAEVVCAVGLLHPRTRRVAGLASAGLLAAIFPANVQMALDLNRKGSPKAKAIGFGRLPLQIPLIRAALKASREA
;
A
#
# COMPACT_ATOMS: atom_id res chain seq x y z
N MET A 1 5.96 -20.87 -14.10
CA MET A 1 6.37 -19.53 -14.54
C MET A 1 7.27 -18.88 -13.49
N ALA A 2 8.42 -18.33 -13.89
CA ALA A 2 9.32 -17.60 -13.00
C ALA A 2 8.68 -16.26 -12.55
N ARG A 3 8.87 -15.90 -11.28
CA ARG A 3 8.36 -14.64 -10.69
C ARG A 3 9.12 -13.43 -11.25
N SER A 4 8.43 -12.37 -11.67
CA SER A 4 9.11 -11.17 -12.16
C SER A 4 9.81 -10.36 -11.05
N ARG A 5 10.78 -9.51 -11.45
CA ARG A 5 11.43 -8.54 -10.54
C ARG A 5 10.40 -7.58 -9.92
N SER A 6 9.41 -7.15 -10.70
CA SER A 6 8.33 -6.26 -10.23
C SER A 6 7.47 -6.92 -9.15
N THR A 7 7.12 -8.21 -9.31
CA THR A 7 6.38 -8.96 -8.28
C THR A 7 7.20 -9.10 -6.99
N THR A 8 8.51 -9.34 -7.12
CA THR A 8 9.42 -9.41 -5.95
C THR A 8 9.52 -8.05 -5.24
N GLY A 9 9.67 -6.97 -6.00
CA GLY A 9 9.71 -5.60 -5.46
C GLY A 9 8.40 -5.21 -4.78
N LEU A 10 7.25 -5.55 -5.37
CA LEU A 10 5.93 -5.32 -4.77
C LEU A 10 5.77 -6.08 -3.46
N ALA A 11 6.14 -7.37 -3.42
CA ALA A 11 6.07 -8.18 -2.22
C ALA A 11 6.97 -7.61 -1.10
N ALA A 12 8.19 -7.19 -1.43
CA ALA A 12 9.08 -6.54 -0.47
C ALA A 12 8.51 -5.23 0.06
N LEU A 13 7.94 -4.40 -0.82
CA LEU A 13 7.32 -3.12 -0.44
C LEU A 13 6.12 -3.34 0.50
N LEU A 14 5.20 -4.24 0.14
CA LEU A 14 4.03 -4.56 0.96
C LEU A 14 4.45 -5.20 2.29
N GLY A 15 5.43 -6.12 2.28
CA GLY A 15 5.92 -6.75 3.50
C GLY A 15 6.54 -5.74 4.46
N LEU A 16 7.43 -4.87 3.96
CA LEU A 16 8.06 -3.83 4.77
C LEU A 16 7.04 -2.82 5.29
N SER A 17 6.16 -2.34 4.42
CA SER A 17 5.08 -1.43 4.80
C SER A 17 4.19 -2.06 5.88
N GLY A 18 3.77 -3.31 5.68
CA GLY A 18 2.89 -4.02 6.60
C GLY A 18 3.51 -4.19 7.99
N VAL A 19 4.80 -4.53 8.08
CA VAL A 19 5.53 -4.57 9.36
C VAL A 19 5.59 -3.19 10.03
N LEU A 20 5.83 -2.12 9.26
CA LEU A 20 5.89 -0.76 9.80
C LEU A 20 4.55 -0.28 10.37
N HIS A 21 3.41 -0.81 9.93
CA HIS A 21 2.11 -0.51 10.55
C HIS A 21 2.06 -0.95 12.02
N PHE A 22 2.82 -1.99 12.42
CA PHE A 22 2.87 -2.46 13.80
C PHE A 22 4.01 -1.82 14.60
N VAL A 23 5.17 -1.66 13.98
CA VAL A 23 6.38 -1.11 14.63
C VAL A 23 6.28 0.40 14.86
N LYS A 24 5.70 1.14 13.90
CA LYS A 24 5.58 2.61 13.95
C LYS A 24 4.26 3.06 13.32
N PRO A 25 3.11 2.86 13.99
CA PRO A 25 1.79 3.14 13.43
C PRO A 25 1.48 4.63 13.25
N GLU A 26 2.13 5.54 13.99
CA GLU A 26 1.74 6.95 14.11
C GLU A 26 1.71 7.72 12.77
N PRO A 27 2.65 7.52 11.82
CA PRO A 27 2.55 8.11 10.49
C PRO A 27 1.33 7.62 9.72
N TYR A 28 1.00 6.33 9.81
CA TYR A 28 -0.12 5.72 9.12
C TYR A 28 -1.46 6.17 9.70
N VAL A 29 -1.57 6.23 11.03
CA VAL A 29 -2.79 6.69 11.73
C VAL A 29 -3.13 8.14 11.36
N ARG A 30 -2.10 8.99 11.21
CA ARG A 30 -2.29 10.41 10.86
C ARG A 30 -2.90 10.61 9.47
N ILE A 31 -2.63 9.71 8.53
CA ILE A 31 -3.11 9.83 7.16
C ILE A 31 -4.47 9.15 6.92
N VAL A 32 -4.96 8.34 7.87
CA VAL A 32 -6.30 7.76 7.76
C VAL A 32 -7.35 8.88 7.63
N PRO A 33 -8.25 8.82 6.63
CA PRO A 33 -9.31 9.80 6.42
C PRO A 33 -10.03 10.19 7.71
N ARG A 34 -10.32 11.49 7.86
CA ARG A 34 -10.87 12.03 9.11
C ARG A 34 -12.26 11.49 9.46
N GLN A 35 -12.99 11.05 8.44
CA GLN A 35 -14.34 10.51 8.53
C GLN A 35 -14.37 9.07 9.08
N LEU A 36 -13.23 8.37 9.09
CA LEU A 36 -13.18 6.97 9.53
C LEU A 36 -12.89 6.87 11.04
N PRO A 37 -13.69 6.10 11.79
CA PRO A 37 -13.42 5.82 13.19
C PRO A 37 -12.28 4.80 13.35
N ARG A 38 -11.82 4.57 14.59
CA ARG A 38 -10.88 3.48 14.94
C ARG A 38 -9.62 3.40 14.07
N LYS A 39 -9.03 4.57 13.75
CA LYS A 39 -7.89 4.71 12.83
C LYS A 39 -6.72 3.76 13.08
N LYS A 40 -6.36 3.55 14.35
CA LYS A 40 -5.25 2.65 14.74
C LYS A 40 -5.54 1.20 14.38
N GLU A 41 -6.78 0.76 14.55
CA GLU A 41 -7.18 -0.61 14.20
C GLU A 41 -7.23 -0.80 12.69
N LEU A 42 -7.73 0.19 11.94
CA LEU A 42 -7.70 0.16 10.48
C LEU A 42 -6.26 0.02 9.95
N VAL A 43 -5.30 0.72 10.57
CA VAL A 43 -3.87 0.58 10.27
C VAL A 43 -3.35 -0.82 10.57
N TYR A 44 -3.75 -1.44 11.68
CA TYR A 44 -3.34 -2.83 11.96
C TYR A 44 -3.97 -3.83 10.99
N VAL A 45 -5.25 -3.68 10.66
CA VAL A 45 -5.94 -4.53 9.70
C VAL A 45 -5.30 -4.41 8.31
N SER A 46 -5.01 -3.20 7.85
CA SER A 46 -4.29 -3.00 6.58
C SER A 46 -2.87 -3.57 6.65
N GLY A 47 -2.18 -3.43 7.78
CA GLY A 47 -0.85 -4.02 8.00
C GLY A 47 -0.85 -5.55 7.87
N VAL A 48 -1.83 -6.24 8.47
CA VAL A 48 -2.01 -7.69 8.29
C VAL A 48 -2.26 -8.01 6.81
N ALA A 49 -3.17 -7.28 6.16
CA ALA A 49 -3.50 -7.50 4.77
C ALA A 49 -2.29 -7.32 3.85
N GLU A 50 -1.44 -6.32 4.10
CA GLU A 50 -0.20 -6.09 3.35
C GLU A 50 0.79 -7.25 3.51
N VAL A 51 0.99 -7.75 4.73
CA VAL A 51 1.89 -8.89 4.99
C VAL A 51 1.35 -10.18 4.33
N VAL A 52 0.06 -10.46 4.45
CA VAL A 52 -0.58 -11.62 3.82
C VAL A 52 -0.44 -11.55 2.29
N CYS A 53 -0.68 -10.38 1.70
CA CYS A 53 -0.48 -10.15 0.27
C CYS A 53 0.99 -10.37 -0.13
N ALA A 54 1.94 -9.84 0.64
CA ALA A 54 3.37 -10.00 0.39
C ALA A 54 3.76 -11.47 0.34
N VAL A 55 3.41 -12.25 1.37
CA VAL A 55 3.69 -13.70 1.42
C VAL A 55 2.99 -14.43 0.28
N GLY A 56 1.72 -14.11 0.03
CA GLY A 56 0.92 -14.71 -1.03
C GLY A 56 1.46 -14.47 -2.44
N LEU A 57 2.11 -13.33 -2.69
CA LEU A 57 2.76 -13.00 -3.97
C LEU A 57 4.02 -13.85 -4.22
N LEU A 58 4.72 -14.27 -3.16
CA LEU A 58 5.94 -15.06 -3.26
C LEU A 58 5.65 -16.52 -3.65
N HIS A 59 4.49 -17.05 -3.26
CA HIS A 59 4.12 -18.44 -3.49
C HIS A 59 3.29 -18.62 -4.80
N PRO A 60 3.70 -19.49 -5.75
CA PRO A 60 3.06 -19.60 -7.07
C PRO A 60 1.55 -19.88 -7.02
N ARG A 61 1.11 -20.81 -6.15
CA ARG A 61 -0.31 -21.22 -6.08
C ARG A 61 -1.25 -20.12 -5.59
N THR A 62 -0.74 -19.15 -4.82
CA THR A 62 -1.53 -18.06 -4.23
C THR A 62 -1.34 -16.74 -4.97
N ARG A 63 -0.35 -16.64 -5.87
CA ARG A 63 0.06 -15.40 -6.53
C ARG A 63 -1.08 -14.73 -7.29
N ARG A 64 -1.96 -15.51 -7.92
CA ARG A 64 -3.13 -14.99 -8.64
C ARG A 64 -4.03 -14.18 -7.71
N VAL A 65 -4.46 -14.81 -6.61
CA VAL A 65 -5.35 -14.21 -5.62
C VAL A 65 -4.64 -13.07 -4.90
N ALA A 66 -3.39 -13.26 -4.49
CA ALA A 66 -2.60 -12.24 -3.81
C ALA A 66 -2.35 -10.99 -4.68
N GLY A 67 -2.16 -11.14 -5.99
CA GLY A 67 -2.04 -10.01 -6.91
C GLY A 67 -3.33 -9.20 -7.04
N LEU A 68 -4.48 -9.87 -7.15
CA LEU A 68 -5.78 -9.19 -7.15
C LEU A 68 -6.08 -8.51 -5.81
N ALA A 69 -5.82 -9.20 -4.70
CA ALA A 69 -5.98 -8.66 -3.35
C ALA A 69 -5.07 -7.45 -3.12
N SER A 70 -3.81 -7.50 -3.59
CA SER A 70 -2.87 -6.38 -3.52
C SER A 70 -3.39 -5.16 -4.30
N ALA A 71 -3.94 -5.37 -5.50
CA ALA A 71 -4.52 -4.30 -6.31
C ALA A 71 -5.73 -3.67 -5.60
N GLY A 72 -6.63 -4.49 -5.04
CA GLY A 72 -7.77 -4.03 -4.26
C GLY A 72 -7.37 -3.28 -2.99
N LEU A 73 -6.37 -3.78 -2.26
CA LEU A 73 -5.84 -3.15 -1.06
C LEU A 73 -5.22 -1.79 -1.38
N LEU A 74 -4.39 -1.70 -2.42
CA LEU A 74 -3.81 -0.43 -2.87
C LEU A 74 -4.89 0.59 -3.23
N ALA A 75 -5.94 0.16 -3.94
CA ALA A 75 -7.08 1.03 -4.24
C ALA A 75 -7.82 1.46 -2.97
N ALA A 76 -8.04 0.55 -2.02
CA ALA A 76 -8.74 0.84 -0.76
C ALA A 76 -7.98 1.83 0.14
N ILE A 77 -6.64 1.81 0.13
CA ILE A 77 -5.82 2.77 0.91
C ILE A 77 -5.56 4.09 0.16
N PHE A 78 -5.95 4.21 -1.12
CA PHE A 78 -5.76 5.45 -1.89
C PHE A 78 -6.34 6.70 -1.21
N PRO A 79 -7.56 6.67 -0.60
CA PRO A 79 -8.10 7.81 0.12
C PRO A 79 -7.19 8.32 1.26
N ALA A 80 -6.43 7.43 1.93
CA ALA A 80 -5.48 7.84 2.95
C ALA A 80 -4.28 8.61 2.34
N ASN A 81 -3.81 8.19 1.15
CA ASN A 81 -2.77 8.93 0.43
C ASN A 81 -3.26 10.31 -0.06
N VAL A 82 -4.54 10.40 -0.48
CA VAL A 82 -5.16 11.68 -0.82
C VAL A 82 -5.28 12.58 0.42
N GLN A 83 -5.74 12.06 1.54
CA GLN A 83 -5.82 12.80 2.80
C GLN A 83 -4.46 13.35 3.21
N MET A 84 -3.39 12.53 3.13
CA MET A 84 -2.02 12.98 3.36
C MET A 84 -1.61 14.12 2.42
N ALA A 85 -1.86 14.00 1.12
CA ALA A 85 -1.53 15.04 0.14
C ALA A 85 -2.25 16.35 0.47
N LEU A 86 -3.52 16.29 0.84
CA LEU A 86 -4.31 17.46 1.25
C LEU A 86 -3.79 18.09 2.55
N ASP A 87 -3.43 17.29 3.54
CA ASP A 87 -2.88 17.79 4.81
C ASP A 87 -1.50 18.44 4.62
N LEU A 88 -0.64 17.84 3.78
CA LEU A 88 0.66 18.42 3.42
C LEU A 88 0.51 19.66 2.55
N ASN A 89 -0.50 19.73 1.68
CA ASN A 89 -0.77 20.94 0.90
C ASN A 89 -1.11 22.15 1.80
N ARG A 90 -1.83 21.90 2.90
CA ARG A 90 -2.25 22.93 3.85
C ARG A 90 -1.16 23.34 4.82
N LYS A 91 -0.38 22.38 5.34
CA LYS A 91 0.53 22.62 6.49
C LYS A 91 2.00 22.28 6.23
N GLY A 92 2.34 21.73 5.08
CA GLY A 92 3.68 21.24 4.75
C GLY A 92 4.55 22.25 4.00
N SER A 93 5.86 22.07 4.10
CA SER A 93 6.85 22.77 3.26
C SER A 93 6.67 22.43 1.77
N PRO A 94 7.20 23.23 0.82
CA PRO A 94 7.12 22.93 -0.61
C PRO A 94 7.60 21.51 -0.96
N LYS A 95 8.67 21.04 -0.31
CA LYS A 95 9.17 19.66 -0.44
C LYS A 95 8.14 18.63 0.05
N ALA A 96 7.49 18.87 1.18
CA ALA A 96 6.46 17.96 1.70
C ALA A 96 5.24 17.90 0.77
N LYS A 97 4.83 19.03 0.18
CA LYS A 97 3.76 19.08 -0.84
C LYS A 97 4.12 18.23 -2.06
N ALA A 98 5.33 18.40 -2.58
CA ALA A 98 5.81 17.62 -3.72
C ALA A 98 5.81 16.11 -3.43
N ILE A 99 6.23 15.70 -2.22
CA ILE A 99 6.16 14.30 -1.78
C ILE A 99 4.70 13.82 -1.73
N GLY A 100 3.80 14.58 -1.11
CA GLY A 100 2.39 14.22 -0.97
C GLY A 100 1.70 13.97 -2.32
N PHE A 101 1.81 14.94 -3.23
CA PHE A 101 1.21 14.81 -4.56
C PHE A 101 1.93 13.81 -5.44
N GLY A 102 3.26 13.67 -5.34
CA GLY A 102 4.05 12.69 -6.10
C GLY A 102 3.69 11.23 -5.75
N ARG A 103 3.21 10.97 -4.53
CA ARG A 103 2.76 9.62 -4.13
C ARG A 103 1.47 9.16 -4.79
N LEU A 104 0.61 10.09 -5.23
CA LEU A 104 -0.66 9.76 -5.86
C LEU A 104 -0.46 9.03 -7.22
N PRO A 105 0.29 9.57 -8.20
CA PRO A 105 0.52 8.88 -9.46
C PRO A 105 1.37 7.61 -9.28
N LEU A 106 2.20 7.54 -8.24
CA LEU A 106 2.99 6.33 -7.92
C LEU A 106 2.12 5.13 -7.53
N GLN A 107 0.84 5.30 -7.17
CA GLN A 107 -0.04 4.14 -6.98
C GLN A 107 -0.34 3.40 -8.29
N ILE A 108 -0.41 4.10 -9.42
CA ILE A 108 -0.74 3.50 -10.72
C ILE A 108 0.24 2.36 -11.08
N PRO A 109 1.57 2.55 -11.07
CA PRO A 109 2.51 1.47 -11.36
C PRO A 109 2.46 0.35 -10.32
N LEU A 110 2.17 0.63 -9.04
CA LEU A 110 2.03 -0.40 -8.01
C LEU A 110 0.80 -1.29 -8.26
N ILE A 111 -0.35 -0.69 -8.56
CA ILE A 111 -1.57 -1.42 -8.93
C ILE A 111 -1.35 -2.23 -10.20
N ARG A 112 -0.70 -1.65 -11.23
CA ARG A 112 -0.34 -2.39 -12.45
C ARG A 112 0.59 -3.56 -12.18
N ALA A 113 1.58 -3.40 -11.29
CA ALA A 113 2.47 -4.49 -10.87
C ALA A 113 1.69 -5.61 -10.16
N ALA A 114 0.72 -5.26 -9.31
CA ALA A 114 -0.15 -6.22 -8.63
C ALA A 114 -1.03 -7.01 -9.62
N LEU A 115 -1.65 -6.32 -10.58
CA LEU A 115 -2.45 -6.94 -11.65
C LEU A 115 -1.60 -7.78 -12.61
N LYS A 116 -0.35 -7.39 -12.85
CA LYS A 116 0.60 -8.20 -13.62
C LYS A 116 0.95 -9.47 -12.84
N ALA A 117 1.27 -9.35 -11.55
CA ALA A 117 1.57 -10.49 -10.69
C ALA A 117 0.43 -11.52 -10.68
N SER A 118 -0.83 -11.08 -10.70
CA SER A 118 -1.97 -12.00 -10.74
C SER A 118 -2.06 -12.83 -12.03
N ARG A 119 -1.41 -12.39 -13.11
CA ARG A 119 -1.36 -13.07 -14.41
C ARG A 119 -0.10 -13.94 -14.60
N GLU A 120 0.88 -13.80 -13.71
CA GLU A 120 2.14 -14.59 -13.69
C GLU A 120 2.01 -15.89 -12.86
N ALA A 121 0.81 -16.24 -12.44
CA ALA A 121 0.51 -17.36 -11.56
C ALA A 121 0.21 -18.65 -12.35
#